data_AF-A0A950N3S9-F1
#
_entry.id   AF-A0A950N3S9-F1
#
_cell.length_a   1.000
_cell.length_b   1.000
_cell.length_c   1.000
_cell.angle_alpha   90.00
_cell.angle_beta   90.00
_cell.angle_gamma   90.00
#
_symmetry.space_group_name_H-M   'P 1'
#
loop_
_entity.id
_entity.type
_entity.pdbx_description
1 polymer ?
#
loop_
_entity_poly.entity_id
_entity_poly.type
_entity_poly.pdbx_seq_one_letter_code
_entity_poly.pdbx_strand_id
1 'polypeptide(L)'
;MADLPGPFPAKPPSLGWAPSDSLQAYLNQFATKSPFSQMGIALVDLSRAPRIGYAGWNDMRQIYVASLAKIGAMFAAFQLRQSVRAAAKQLTLTDPADIFAAIATAWAPTVKSRVKERPADFPKLENIFSISGGQGNWTIDFTDSQKNWQEITRIGDSLPKGLGFRDRMKLMIANSNNHAAATCIDDIGFQYLNGALAAAGFFTAGSGGGGLWIALDYGGHWWGKAAGGGWAQGATATAVAGLLALLDTNHLVDADASSEMREMMSFKGHYGSWFVGRLAKAGRGPSRSYGKIGLDGTLDDCVVIERSANIGEQMKTLRYAAVGLGASSQEAVEALIMKLDDSMVEDERMAKFGSKYQLPQHKR
;
A
#
# COMPACT_ATOMS: atom_id res chain seq x y z
N MET A 1 -26.27 23.33 -6.12
CA MET A 1 -25.36 22.58 -5.22
C MET A 1 -23.97 23.14 -5.44
N ALA A 2 -23.16 23.30 -4.39
CA ALA A 2 -21.76 23.66 -4.57
C ALA A 2 -21.07 22.56 -5.41
N ASP A 3 -20.20 22.97 -6.34
CA ASP A 3 -19.40 22.07 -7.18
C ASP A 3 -18.26 21.49 -6.34
N LEU A 4 -18.60 20.51 -5.48
CA LEU A 4 -17.63 19.91 -4.57
C LEU A 4 -16.61 19.07 -5.35
N PRO A 5 -15.32 19.04 -4.92
CA PRO A 5 -14.34 18.15 -5.51
C PRO A 5 -14.81 16.70 -5.39
N GLY A 6 -14.48 15.90 -6.39
CA GLY A 6 -14.91 14.52 -6.47
C GLY A 6 -14.34 13.62 -5.35
N PRO A 7 -14.96 12.45 -5.12
CA PRO A 7 -14.56 11.50 -4.08
C PRO A 7 -13.20 10.83 -4.32
N PHE A 8 -12.74 10.80 -5.57
CA PHE A 8 -11.57 10.07 -6.03
C PHE A 8 -10.46 11.02 -6.51
N PRO A 9 -9.18 10.58 -6.53
CA PRO A 9 -8.10 11.31 -7.18
C PRO A 9 -8.46 11.68 -8.62
N ALA A 10 -8.25 12.94 -8.99
CA ALA A 10 -8.50 13.41 -10.36
C ALA A 10 -7.53 12.81 -11.38
N LYS A 11 -6.31 12.46 -10.93
CA LYS A 11 -5.28 11.77 -11.70
C LYS A 11 -4.55 10.78 -10.78
N PRO A 12 -4.04 9.66 -11.31
CA PRO A 12 -3.18 8.78 -10.55
C PRO A 12 -1.95 9.55 -10.01
N PRO A 13 -1.57 9.34 -8.74
CA PRO A 13 -0.28 9.81 -8.27
C PRO A 13 0.83 9.11 -9.09
N SER A 14 1.82 9.87 -9.53
CA SER A 14 2.87 9.37 -10.42
C SER A 14 4.26 9.76 -9.93
N LEU A 15 5.21 8.86 -10.11
CA LEU A 15 6.65 9.15 -10.02
C LEU A 15 7.28 8.96 -11.41
N GLY A 16 8.46 9.51 -11.63
CA GLY A 16 9.26 9.17 -12.81
C GLY A 16 9.96 7.84 -12.60
N TRP A 17 9.35 6.73 -13.02
CA TRP A 17 9.97 5.40 -13.00
C TRP A 17 10.84 5.24 -14.25
N ALA A 18 12.07 4.76 -14.07
CA ALA A 18 12.90 4.32 -15.18
C ALA A 18 13.20 2.82 -14.98
N PRO A 19 13.03 1.98 -16.02
CA PRO A 19 13.60 0.64 -16.02
C PRO A 19 15.08 0.72 -15.66
N SER A 20 15.52 -0.16 -14.75
CA SER A 20 16.94 -0.32 -14.41
C SER A 20 17.45 -1.59 -15.07
N ASP A 21 18.21 -1.43 -16.15
CA ASP A 21 18.78 -2.56 -16.90
C ASP A 21 19.68 -3.44 -16.02
N SER A 22 20.44 -2.83 -15.11
CA SER A 22 21.31 -3.52 -14.17
C SER A 22 20.53 -4.31 -13.12
N LEU A 23 19.53 -3.72 -12.47
CA LEU A 23 18.68 -4.45 -11.53
C LEU A 23 17.92 -5.58 -12.24
N GLN A 24 17.40 -5.33 -13.43
CA GLN A 24 16.70 -6.36 -14.21
C GLN A 24 17.64 -7.51 -14.60
N ALA A 25 18.88 -7.20 -14.99
CA ALA A 25 19.88 -8.21 -15.30
C ALA A 25 20.19 -9.11 -14.09
N TYR A 26 20.37 -8.54 -12.89
CA TYR A 26 20.58 -9.33 -11.67
C TYR A 26 19.36 -10.17 -11.31
N LEU A 27 18.17 -9.60 -11.44
CA LEU A 27 16.92 -10.29 -11.13
C LEU A 27 16.71 -11.51 -12.04
N ASN A 28 17.01 -11.38 -13.35
CA ASN A 28 16.90 -12.46 -14.32
C ASN A 28 17.83 -13.67 -14.03
N GLN A 29 18.92 -13.50 -13.29
CA GLN A 29 19.87 -14.59 -12.97
C GLN A 29 19.25 -15.68 -12.09
N PHE A 30 18.26 -15.31 -11.27
CA PHE A 30 17.62 -16.21 -10.31
C PHE A 30 16.10 -16.30 -10.49
N ALA A 31 15.40 -15.22 -10.83
CA ALA A 31 13.94 -15.18 -10.79
C ALA A 31 13.29 -16.17 -11.79
N THR A 32 13.97 -16.50 -12.88
CA THR A 32 13.55 -17.48 -13.89
C THR A 32 13.56 -18.94 -13.40
N LYS A 33 14.15 -19.22 -12.24
CA LYS A 33 14.40 -20.58 -11.72
C LYS A 33 13.51 -20.88 -10.53
N SER A 34 13.25 -22.17 -10.29
CA SER A 34 12.61 -22.62 -9.04
C SER A 34 13.46 -22.21 -7.82
N PRO A 35 12.84 -21.78 -6.70
CA PRO A 35 11.40 -21.67 -6.45
C PRO A 35 10.75 -20.36 -6.94
N PHE A 36 11.53 -19.42 -7.48
CA PHE A 36 11.10 -18.05 -7.79
C PHE A 36 10.27 -17.89 -9.07
N SER A 37 10.39 -18.83 -10.02
CA SER A 37 9.78 -18.73 -11.35
C SER A 37 8.26 -18.51 -11.36
N GLN A 38 7.56 -18.90 -10.29
CA GLN A 38 6.11 -18.72 -10.13
C GLN A 38 5.71 -17.52 -9.27
N MET A 39 6.68 -16.89 -8.61
CA MET A 39 6.45 -15.73 -7.74
C MET A 39 6.26 -14.46 -8.57
N GLY A 40 5.54 -13.49 -8.00
CA GLY A 40 5.53 -12.11 -8.47
C GLY A 40 6.54 -11.29 -7.67
N ILE A 41 7.52 -10.69 -8.35
CA ILE A 41 8.66 -10.03 -7.72
C ILE A 41 8.78 -8.62 -8.29
N ALA A 42 8.97 -7.63 -7.43
CA ALA A 42 9.33 -6.28 -7.83
C ALA A 42 10.40 -5.69 -6.90
N LEU A 43 11.33 -4.94 -7.47
CA LEU A 43 12.41 -4.26 -6.76
C LEU A 43 12.53 -2.83 -7.26
N VAL A 44 12.57 -1.88 -6.32
CA VAL A 44 12.58 -0.45 -6.58
C VAL A 44 13.76 0.19 -5.88
N ASP A 45 14.71 0.78 -6.62
CA ASP A 45 15.78 1.59 -6.03
C ASP A 45 15.25 2.99 -5.68
N LEU A 46 15.20 3.27 -4.37
CA LEU A 46 14.79 4.54 -3.79
C LEU A 46 15.99 5.37 -3.31
N SER A 47 17.22 4.86 -3.46
CA SER A 47 18.44 5.51 -2.95
C SER A 47 18.74 6.84 -3.63
N ARG A 48 18.14 7.09 -4.81
CA ARG A 48 18.37 8.29 -5.64
C ARG A 48 17.07 9.01 -6.02
N ALA A 49 16.01 8.84 -5.22
CA ALA A 49 14.74 9.53 -5.42
C ALA A 49 14.97 11.04 -5.70
N PRO A 50 14.28 11.65 -6.68
CA PRO A 50 13.12 11.12 -7.41
C PRO A 50 13.46 10.24 -8.63
N ARG A 51 14.74 9.96 -8.94
CA ARG A 51 15.10 8.99 -9.98
C ARG A 51 15.01 7.59 -9.38
N ILE A 52 13.98 6.86 -9.81
CA ILE A 52 13.64 5.57 -9.25
C ILE A 52 13.92 4.49 -10.30
N GLY A 53 14.79 3.55 -9.93
CA GLY A 53 15.09 2.37 -10.73
C GLY A 53 14.11 1.25 -10.44
N TYR A 54 13.66 0.56 -11.48
CA TYR A 54 12.70 -0.54 -11.35
C TYR A 54 13.17 -1.81 -12.04
N ALA A 55 12.93 -2.95 -11.40
CA ALA A 55 13.03 -4.28 -11.98
C ALA A 55 11.90 -5.19 -11.48
N GLY A 56 11.45 -6.12 -12.32
CA GLY A 56 10.33 -7.00 -12.01
C GLY A 56 10.40 -8.38 -12.66
N TRP A 57 9.71 -9.35 -12.08
CA TRP A 57 9.50 -10.68 -12.63
C TRP A 57 8.09 -11.19 -12.29
N ASN A 58 7.34 -11.60 -13.31
CA ASN A 58 5.89 -11.84 -13.21
C ASN A 58 5.17 -10.74 -12.42
N ASP A 59 5.68 -9.52 -12.53
CA ASP A 59 5.34 -8.40 -11.65
C ASP A 59 3.93 -7.87 -11.92
N MET A 60 3.46 -8.04 -13.15
CA MET A 60 2.09 -7.77 -13.61
C MET A 60 1.13 -8.95 -13.41
N ARG A 61 1.60 -10.12 -12.93
CA ARG A 61 0.73 -11.28 -12.70
C ARG A 61 -0.14 -11.04 -11.46
N GLN A 62 -1.45 -11.21 -11.60
CA GLN A 62 -2.37 -11.17 -10.47
C GLN A 62 -2.16 -12.39 -9.56
N ILE A 63 -1.85 -12.16 -8.29
CA ILE A 63 -1.58 -13.18 -7.28
C ILE A 63 -2.52 -12.96 -6.08
N TYR A 64 -2.94 -14.05 -5.43
CA TYR A 64 -3.62 -13.99 -4.13
C TYR A 64 -2.60 -13.62 -3.06
N VAL A 65 -2.86 -12.58 -2.27
CA VAL A 65 -1.87 -12.03 -1.33
C VAL A 65 -2.35 -11.95 0.11
N ALA A 66 -3.46 -12.61 0.42
CA ALA A 66 -4.04 -12.66 1.76
C ALA A 66 -4.08 -11.27 2.44
N SER A 67 -3.62 -11.18 3.69
CA SER A 67 -3.60 -9.95 4.50
C SER A 67 -2.71 -8.82 3.97
N LEU A 68 -1.83 -9.05 3.00
CA LEU A 68 -1.04 -7.98 2.38
C LEU A 68 -1.99 -6.95 1.75
N ALA A 69 -3.11 -7.39 1.17
CA ALA A 69 -4.07 -6.53 0.51
C ALA A 69 -4.67 -5.45 1.43
N LYS A 70 -4.59 -5.59 2.77
CA LYS A 70 -5.05 -4.58 3.74
C LYS A 70 -4.39 -3.21 3.56
N ILE A 71 -3.20 -3.14 2.94
CA ILE A 71 -2.58 -1.85 2.57
C ILE A 71 -3.45 -1.03 1.59
N GLY A 72 -4.26 -1.70 0.76
CA GLY A 72 -5.21 -1.06 -0.14
C GLY A 72 -6.39 -0.41 0.60
N ALA A 73 -6.89 -1.07 1.66
CA ALA A 73 -7.93 -0.49 2.53
C ALA A 73 -7.39 0.72 3.30
N MET A 74 -6.16 0.63 3.83
CA MET A 74 -5.49 1.76 4.47
C MET A 74 -5.32 2.93 3.50
N PHE A 75 -4.82 2.68 2.28
CA PHE A 75 -4.74 3.71 1.24
C PHE A 75 -6.09 4.37 0.99
N ALA A 76 -7.15 3.59 0.76
CA ALA A 76 -8.48 4.12 0.50
C ALA A 76 -9.00 5.01 1.64
N ALA A 77 -8.75 4.64 2.91
CA ALA A 77 -9.13 5.46 4.06
C ALA A 77 -8.40 6.82 4.08
N PHE A 78 -7.08 6.83 3.86
CA PHE A 78 -6.31 8.09 3.83
C PHE A 78 -6.69 8.96 2.63
N GLN A 79 -6.95 8.35 1.47
CA GLN A 79 -7.46 9.06 0.30
C GLN A 79 -8.84 9.69 0.58
N LEU A 80 -9.74 8.95 1.25
CA LEU A 80 -11.05 9.46 1.65
C LEU A 80 -10.92 10.65 2.58
N ARG A 81 -10.01 10.59 3.57
CA ARG A 81 -9.73 11.71 4.48
C ARG A 81 -9.34 12.97 3.71
N GLN A 82 -8.42 12.83 2.75
CA GLN A 82 -7.98 13.95 1.91
C GLN A 82 -9.15 14.54 1.11
N SER A 83 -9.94 13.69 0.44
CA SER A 83 -11.08 14.14 -0.37
C SER A 83 -12.15 14.82 0.48
N VAL A 84 -12.46 14.28 1.68
CA VAL A 84 -13.46 14.86 2.60
C VAL A 84 -12.98 16.21 3.13
N ARG A 85 -11.69 16.32 3.52
CA ARG A 85 -11.07 17.59 3.89
C ARG A 85 -11.15 18.62 2.77
N ALA A 86 -10.92 18.21 1.52
CA ALA A 86 -10.99 19.10 0.36
C ALA A 86 -12.42 19.59 0.10
N ALA A 87 -13.42 18.71 0.19
CA ALA A 87 -14.83 19.08 0.02
C ALA A 87 -15.35 19.98 1.15
N ALA A 88 -15.02 19.67 2.41
CA ALA A 88 -15.46 20.45 3.56
C ALA A 88 -14.98 21.91 3.53
N LYS A 89 -13.80 22.17 2.96
CA LYS A 89 -13.27 23.54 2.77
C LYS A 89 -14.12 24.41 1.84
N GLN A 90 -14.91 23.80 0.96
CA GLN A 90 -15.80 24.53 0.04
C GLN A 90 -17.21 24.73 0.60
N LEU A 91 -17.52 24.15 1.76
CA LEU A 91 -18.82 24.26 2.39
C LEU A 91 -18.84 25.41 3.39
N THR A 92 -19.89 26.22 3.33
CA THR A 92 -20.14 27.34 4.26
C THR A 92 -21.11 26.96 5.39
N LEU A 93 -21.35 25.65 5.57
CA LEU A 93 -22.24 25.12 6.61
C LEU A 93 -21.61 25.29 7.99
N THR A 94 -22.46 25.33 9.02
CA THR A 94 -22.07 25.60 10.41
C THR A 94 -22.24 24.40 11.32
N ASP A 95 -23.04 23.41 10.94
CA ASP A 95 -23.23 22.16 11.69
C ASP A 95 -22.36 21.05 11.08
N PRO A 96 -21.55 20.33 11.88
CA PRO A 96 -20.77 19.21 11.40
C PRO A 96 -21.59 18.09 10.72
N ALA A 97 -22.81 17.80 11.18
CA ALA A 97 -23.66 16.77 10.59
C ALA A 97 -24.08 17.13 9.15
N ASP A 98 -24.34 18.42 8.92
CA ASP A 98 -24.69 18.93 7.59
C ASP A 98 -23.52 18.83 6.61
N ILE A 99 -22.27 18.89 7.08
CA ILE A 99 -21.07 18.73 6.24
C ILE A 99 -21.02 17.33 5.62
N PHE A 100 -21.15 16.28 6.44
CA PHE A 100 -21.11 14.91 5.92
C PHE A 100 -22.34 14.59 5.07
N ALA A 101 -23.52 15.10 5.43
CA ALA A 101 -24.74 14.94 4.62
C ALA A 101 -24.60 15.60 3.23
N ALA A 102 -24.02 16.81 3.16
CA ALA A 102 -23.79 17.51 1.90
C ALA A 102 -22.78 16.76 1.01
N ILE A 103 -21.67 16.29 1.58
CA ILE A 103 -20.67 15.49 0.87
C ILE A 103 -21.29 14.17 0.36
N ALA A 104 -22.03 13.46 1.22
CA ALA A 104 -22.69 12.21 0.85
C ALA A 104 -23.69 12.41 -0.30
N THR A 105 -24.49 13.48 -0.26
CA THR A 105 -25.44 13.82 -1.31
C THR A 105 -24.73 14.09 -2.64
N ALA A 106 -23.65 14.87 -2.63
CA ALA A 106 -22.90 15.22 -3.83
C ALA A 106 -22.18 14.00 -4.45
N TRP A 107 -21.63 13.11 -3.62
CA TRP A 107 -20.80 12.00 -4.09
C TRP A 107 -21.57 10.71 -4.36
N ALA A 108 -22.77 10.54 -3.79
CA ALA A 108 -23.55 9.30 -3.93
C ALA A 108 -23.73 8.83 -5.39
N PRO A 109 -24.06 9.69 -6.38
CA PRO A 109 -24.20 9.25 -7.77
C PRO A 109 -22.92 8.66 -8.37
N THR A 110 -21.75 9.13 -7.91
CA THR A 110 -20.43 8.70 -8.42
C THR A 110 -19.89 7.49 -7.68
N VAL A 111 -20.17 7.38 -6.37
CA VAL A 111 -19.63 6.32 -5.51
C VAL A 111 -20.49 5.08 -5.56
N LYS A 112 -21.83 5.18 -5.37
CA LYS A 112 -22.69 4.04 -5.07
C LYS A 112 -22.68 2.93 -6.12
N SER A 113 -22.36 3.24 -7.37
CA SER A 113 -22.33 2.26 -8.47
C SER A 113 -21.00 2.28 -9.21
N ARG A 114 -19.90 2.64 -8.54
CA ARG A 114 -18.58 2.79 -9.16
C ARG A 114 -18.10 1.49 -9.83
N VAL A 115 -18.36 0.36 -9.18
CA VAL A 115 -18.18 -0.99 -9.68
C VAL A 115 -19.56 -1.53 -10.07
N LYS A 116 -19.84 -1.53 -11.38
CA LYS A 116 -21.18 -1.71 -11.97
C LYS A 116 -21.92 -2.98 -11.55
N GLU A 117 -21.20 -4.08 -11.28
CA GLU A 117 -21.78 -5.41 -11.01
C GLU A 117 -21.81 -5.76 -9.52
N ARG A 118 -21.71 -4.75 -8.66
CA ARG A 118 -21.58 -4.94 -7.20
C ARG A 118 -22.68 -4.15 -6.48
N PRO A 119 -23.14 -4.64 -5.30
CA PRO A 119 -24.13 -3.94 -4.51
C PRO A 119 -23.74 -2.49 -4.27
N ALA A 120 -24.72 -1.60 -4.27
CA ALA A 120 -24.47 -0.21 -3.99
C ALA A 120 -24.15 0.00 -2.51
N ASP A 121 -23.08 0.74 -2.23
CA ASP A 121 -22.73 1.19 -0.88
C ASP A 121 -22.06 2.57 -0.91
N PHE A 122 -21.82 3.14 0.26
CA PHE A 122 -21.20 4.45 0.42
C PHE A 122 -20.41 4.48 1.74
N PRO A 123 -19.29 5.22 1.83
CA PRO A 123 -18.55 5.35 3.08
C PRO A 123 -19.42 5.85 4.25
N LYS A 124 -19.33 5.19 5.40
CA LYS A 124 -19.99 5.58 6.65
C LYS A 124 -19.20 6.72 7.31
N LEU A 125 -19.29 7.93 6.76
CA LEU A 125 -18.42 9.06 7.12
C LEU A 125 -18.34 9.35 8.62
N GLU A 126 -19.47 9.25 9.34
CA GLU A 126 -19.54 9.48 10.80
C GLU A 126 -18.82 8.40 11.63
N ASN A 127 -18.71 7.17 11.11
CA ASN A 127 -17.94 6.11 11.77
C ASN A 127 -16.43 6.33 11.55
N ILE A 128 -16.07 6.86 10.37
CA ILE A 128 -14.67 7.02 9.95
C ILE A 128 -14.08 8.29 10.56
N PHE A 129 -14.80 9.40 10.54
CA PHE A 129 -14.26 10.72 10.82
C PHE A 129 -14.94 11.42 12.01
N SER A 130 -14.10 12.06 12.81
CA SER A 130 -14.48 13.14 13.72
C SER A 130 -14.36 14.48 12.99
N ILE A 131 -15.18 15.45 13.38
CA ILE A 131 -15.20 16.79 12.83
C ILE A 131 -15.36 17.81 13.95
N SER A 132 -14.56 18.87 13.91
CA SER A 132 -14.62 19.99 14.85
C SER A 132 -14.27 21.30 14.14
N GLY A 133 -14.51 22.43 14.80
CA GLY A 133 -14.34 23.76 14.21
C GLY A 133 -15.68 24.37 13.79
N GLY A 134 -15.66 25.19 12.74
CA GLY A 134 -16.85 25.89 12.24
C GLY A 134 -16.61 26.51 10.87
N GLN A 135 -17.61 27.22 10.32
CA GLN A 135 -17.70 27.76 8.96
C GLN A 135 -16.34 27.95 8.23
N GLY A 136 -16.04 27.06 7.27
CA GLY A 136 -14.83 27.11 6.42
C GLY A 136 -13.52 26.67 7.09
N ASN A 137 -13.51 26.48 8.41
CA ASN A 137 -12.36 26.11 9.23
C ASN A 137 -12.60 24.77 9.95
N TRP A 138 -13.02 23.77 9.18
CA TRP A 138 -13.27 22.42 9.68
C TRP A 138 -11.96 21.65 9.88
N THR A 139 -11.78 21.08 11.07
CA THR A 139 -10.79 20.04 11.34
C THR A 139 -11.50 18.69 11.23
N ILE A 140 -11.11 17.88 10.26
CA ILE A 140 -11.66 16.55 10.04
C ILE A 140 -10.52 15.55 10.13
N ASP A 141 -10.61 14.57 11.02
CA ASP A 141 -9.64 13.47 11.12
C ASP A 141 -10.34 12.18 11.49
N PHE A 142 -9.66 11.05 11.37
CA PHE A 142 -10.19 9.76 11.77
C PHE A 142 -10.67 9.79 13.22
N THR A 143 -11.78 9.11 13.51
CA THR A 143 -12.16 8.83 14.90
C THR A 143 -11.01 8.07 15.57
N ASP A 144 -10.63 8.49 16.78
CA ASP A 144 -9.42 8.02 17.44
C ASP A 144 -9.70 7.83 18.94
N SER A 145 -9.41 6.63 19.47
CA SER A 145 -9.45 6.38 20.91
C SER A 145 -8.12 6.70 21.58
N GLN A 146 -7.18 7.25 20.82
CA GLN A 146 -5.85 7.71 21.24
C GLN A 146 -5.00 6.60 21.87
N LYS A 147 -5.19 5.35 21.41
CA LYS A 147 -4.38 4.24 21.88
C LYS A 147 -2.94 4.35 21.37
N ASN A 148 -2.00 4.28 22.30
CA ASN A 148 -0.59 4.19 21.93
C ASN A 148 -0.26 2.78 21.42
N TRP A 149 0.91 2.62 20.81
CA TRP A 149 1.32 1.34 20.21
C TRP A 149 1.38 0.18 21.20
N GLN A 150 1.75 0.40 22.46
CA GLN A 150 1.76 -0.68 23.44
C GLN A 150 0.34 -1.18 23.76
N GLU A 151 -0.63 -0.26 23.83
CA GLU A 151 -2.04 -0.62 24.02
C GLU A 151 -2.60 -1.34 22.79
N ILE A 152 -2.31 -0.85 21.58
CA ILE A 152 -2.70 -1.49 20.32
C ILE A 152 -2.15 -2.92 20.25
N THR A 153 -0.87 -3.10 20.52
CA THR A 153 -0.24 -4.42 20.50
C THR A 153 -0.94 -5.36 21.47
N ARG A 154 -1.18 -4.94 22.72
CA ARG A 154 -1.85 -5.78 23.74
C ARG A 154 -3.26 -6.24 23.38
N ILE A 155 -3.99 -5.52 22.52
CA ILE A 155 -5.33 -5.95 22.08
C ILE A 155 -5.25 -7.26 21.27
N GLY A 156 -4.20 -7.44 20.47
CA GLY A 156 -4.02 -8.63 19.65
C GLY A 156 -5.15 -8.89 18.65
N ASP A 157 -5.70 -10.09 18.69
CA ASP A 157 -6.76 -10.55 17.78
C ASP A 157 -8.17 -10.15 18.23
N SER A 158 -8.32 -9.59 19.44
CA SER A 158 -9.60 -9.07 19.92
C SER A 158 -9.98 -7.76 19.22
N LEU A 159 -11.25 -7.36 19.30
CA LEU A 159 -11.72 -6.05 18.87
C LEU A 159 -12.57 -5.40 19.97
N PRO A 160 -12.02 -4.47 20.76
CA PRO A 160 -12.77 -3.73 21.77
C PRO A 160 -13.92 -2.94 21.14
N LYS A 161 -15.09 -2.94 21.79
CA LYS A 161 -16.25 -2.15 21.35
C LYS A 161 -15.93 -0.66 21.41
N GLY A 162 -16.34 0.07 20.37
CA GLY A 162 -16.21 1.54 20.32
C GLY A 162 -14.81 2.05 20.00
N LEU A 163 -13.89 1.17 19.57
CA LEU A 163 -12.55 1.59 19.17
C LEU A 163 -12.61 2.51 17.93
N GLY A 164 -11.92 3.65 18.01
CA GLY A 164 -11.84 4.62 16.93
C GLY A 164 -11.30 4.02 15.64
N PHE A 165 -11.73 4.55 14.50
CA PHE A 165 -11.33 4.07 13.17
C PHE A 165 -9.80 4.06 12.97
N ARG A 166 -9.09 5.07 13.48
CA ARG A 166 -7.62 5.12 13.43
C ARG A 166 -6.97 3.94 14.17
N ASP A 167 -7.47 3.63 15.37
CA ASP A 167 -6.94 2.53 16.18
C ASP A 167 -7.31 1.16 15.61
N ARG A 168 -8.48 1.02 14.98
CA ARG A 168 -8.84 -0.16 14.19
C ARG A 168 -7.91 -0.32 12.97
N MET A 169 -7.54 0.76 12.29
CA MET A 169 -6.55 0.69 11.22
C MET A 169 -5.16 0.27 11.72
N LYS A 170 -4.71 0.79 12.87
CA LYS A 170 -3.46 0.35 13.51
C LYS A 170 -3.49 -1.17 13.77
N LEU A 171 -4.59 -1.70 14.31
CA LEU A 171 -4.77 -3.15 14.51
C LEU A 171 -4.80 -3.94 13.21
N MET A 172 -5.54 -3.46 12.21
CA MET A 172 -5.64 -4.07 10.88
C MET A 172 -4.26 -4.22 10.22
N ILE A 173 -3.40 -3.21 10.35
CA ILE A 173 -2.09 -3.17 9.67
C ILE A 173 -1.00 -3.82 10.52
N ALA A 174 -0.82 -3.39 11.77
CA ALA A 174 0.31 -3.83 12.60
C ALA A 174 0.07 -5.22 13.24
N ASN A 175 -1.17 -5.51 13.63
CA ASN A 175 -1.56 -6.80 14.20
C ASN A 175 -2.29 -7.69 13.19
N SER A 176 -2.38 -7.28 11.92
CA SER A 176 -3.07 -8.04 10.86
C SER A 176 -4.51 -8.46 11.23
N ASN A 177 -5.15 -7.79 12.19
CA ASN A 177 -6.37 -8.23 12.84
C ASN A 177 -7.55 -8.26 11.85
N ASN A 178 -8.19 -9.42 11.69
CA ASN A 178 -9.27 -9.63 10.72
C ASN A 178 -10.57 -8.92 11.09
N HIS A 179 -10.93 -8.87 12.38
CA HIS A 179 -12.12 -8.16 12.83
C HIS A 179 -11.98 -6.64 12.64
N ALA A 180 -10.81 -6.10 12.95
CA ALA A 180 -10.49 -4.70 12.69
C ALA A 180 -10.54 -4.40 11.17
N ALA A 181 -9.97 -5.27 10.34
CA ALA A 181 -10.04 -5.16 8.88
C ALA A 181 -11.49 -5.16 8.38
N ALA A 182 -12.33 -6.08 8.88
CA ALA A 182 -13.73 -6.18 8.48
C ALA A 182 -14.50 -4.90 8.77
N THR A 183 -14.37 -4.38 9.98
CA THR A 183 -15.05 -3.13 10.34
C THR A 183 -14.50 -1.91 9.60
N CYS A 184 -13.18 -1.84 9.33
CA CYS A 184 -12.62 -0.75 8.51
C CYS A 184 -13.12 -0.82 7.07
N ILE A 185 -13.16 -2.00 6.45
CA ILE A 185 -13.61 -2.19 5.07
C ILE A 185 -15.11 -1.90 4.95
N ASP A 186 -15.92 -2.37 5.89
CA ASP A 186 -17.35 -2.10 5.95
C ASP A 186 -17.66 -0.60 6.13
N ASP A 187 -16.89 0.11 6.95
CA ASP A 187 -17.03 1.57 7.09
C ASP A 187 -16.63 2.30 5.81
N ILE A 188 -15.51 1.93 5.17
CA ILE A 188 -15.06 2.55 3.91
C ILE A 188 -16.05 2.29 2.77
N GLY A 189 -16.66 1.10 2.73
CA GLY A 189 -17.52 0.65 1.64
C GLY A 189 -16.73 0.09 0.46
N PHE A 190 -17.22 -1.02 -0.10
CA PHE A 190 -16.62 -1.73 -1.21
C PHE A 190 -16.49 -0.86 -2.47
N GLN A 191 -17.52 -0.06 -2.79
CA GLN A 191 -17.55 0.76 -4.00
C GLN A 191 -16.50 1.85 -3.95
N TYR A 192 -16.37 2.53 -2.80
CA TYR A 192 -15.36 3.56 -2.61
C TYR A 192 -13.95 2.95 -2.61
N LEU A 193 -13.74 1.87 -1.83
CA LEU A 193 -12.43 1.23 -1.69
C LEU A 193 -11.82 0.88 -3.05
N ASN A 194 -12.53 0.08 -3.84
CA ASN A 194 -12.03 -0.35 -5.15
C ASN A 194 -12.07 0.78 -6.19
N GLY A 195 -13.00 1.73 -6.05
CA GLY A 195 -13.04 2.94 -6.86
C GLY A 195 -11.80 3.81 -6.68
N ALA A 196 -11.33 3.99 -5.44
CA ALA A 196 -10.14 4.74 -5.10
C ALA A 196 -8.87 4.04 -5.60
N LEU A 197 -8.75 2.72 -5.42
CA LEU A 197 -7.63 1.93 -5.96
C LEU A 197 -7.54 2.07 -7.49
N ALA A 198 -8.66 1.96 -8.19
CA ALA A 198 -8.69 2.11 -9.65
C ALA A 198 -8.35 3.54 -10.09
N ALA A 199 -8.92 4.56 -9.44
CA ALA A 199 -8.67 5.96 -9.77
C ALA A 199 -7.20 6.39 -9.52
N ALA A 200 -6.56 5.76 -8.53
CA ALA A 200 -5.15 5.97 -8.22
C ALA A 200 -4.19 5.11 -9.07
N GLY A 201 -4.70 4.29 -9.99
CA GLY A 201 -3.88 3.43 -10.85
C GLY A 201 -3.33 2.18 -10.16
N PHE A 202 -3.81 1.83 -8.97
CA PHE A 202 -3.42 0.60 -8.27
C PHE A 202 -4.24 -0.63 -8.69
N PHE A 203 -5.28 -0.44 -9.50
CA PHE A 203 -6.05 -1.52 -10.08
C PHE A 203 -6.56 -1.16 -11.48
N THR A 204 -6.41 -2.09 -12.43
CA THR A 204 -7.01 -2.00 -13.76
C THR A 204 -7.94 -3.18 -13.97
N ALA A 205 -9.21 -2.93 -14.31
CA ALA A 205 -10.18 -3.98 -14.60
C ALA A 205 -9.99 -4.57 -16.01
N GLY A 206 -10.49 -5.79 -16.22
CA GLY A 206 -10.53 -6.45 -17.52
C GLY A 206 -9.35 -7.39 -17.81
N SER A 207 -9.35 -7.96 -19.01
CA SER A 207 -8.36 -8.96 -19.44
C SER A 207 -6.97 -8.34 -19.52
N GLY A 208 -5.98 -8.96 -18.86
CA GLY A 208 -4.62 -8.43 -18.76
C GLY A 208 -4.46 -7.27 -17.77
N GLY A 209 -5.56 -6.85 -17.11
CA GLY A 209 -5.53 -5.97 -15.96
C GLY A 209 -5.12 -6.70 -14.68
N GLY A 210 -5.18 -5.98 -13.56
CA GLY A 210 -4.77 -6.46 -12.25
C GLY A 210 -4.37 -5.31 -11.35
N GLY A 211 -3.88 -5.67 -10.17
CA GLY A 211 -3.43 -4.75 -9.14
C GLY A 211 -4.03 -5.10 -7.78
N LEU A 212 -3.91 -4.16 -6.84
CA LEU A 212 -4.48 -4.27 -5.50
C LEU A 212 -6.00 -4.31 -5.58
N TRP A 213 -6.60 -5.35 -5.03
CA TRP A 213 -8.04 -5.56 -5.04
C TRP A 213 -8.52 -6.24 -3.77
N ILE A 214 -9.66 -5.79 -3.24
CA ILE A 214 -10.29 -6.37 -2.06
C ILE A 214 -11.78 -6.61 -2.33
N ALA A 215 -12.22 -7.86 -2.20
CA ALA A 215 -13.60 -8.30 -2.31
C ALA A 215 -14.03 -9.31 -1.22
N LEU A 216 -13.23 -9.47 -0.17
CA LEU A 216 -13.69 -10.05 1.09
C LEU A 216 -13.16 -9.17 2.24
N ASP A 217 -14.01 -8.90 3.22
CA ASP A 217 -13.75 -7.99 4.34
C ASP A 217 -12.89 -8.61 5.46
N TYR A 218 -12.54 -9.88 5.37
CA TYR A 218 -11.90 -10.68 6.44
C TYR A 218 -12.82 -11.02 7.64
N GLY A 219 -14.08 -10.58 7.63
CA GLY A 219 -15.14 -10.94 8.58
C GLY A 219 -16.15 -11.94 8.01
N GLY A 220 -16.07 -12.24 6.71
CA GLY A 220 -16.90 -13.22 6.02
C GLY A 220 -17.85 -12.61 4.98
N HIS A 221 -17.94 -11.27 4.89
CA HIS A 221 -18.67 -10.62 3.81
C HIS A 221 -17.85 -10.70 2.53
N TRP A 222 -18.38 -11.43 1.55
CA TRP A 222 -17.78 -11.62 0.23
C TRP A 222 -18.58 -10.91 -0.85
N TRP A 223 -17.92 -10.03 -1.61
CA TRP A 223 -18.50 -9.30 -2.75
C TRP A 223 -18.24 -9.99 -4.10
N GLY A 224 -17.65 -11.19 -4.14
CA GLY A 224 -17.33 -11.90 -5.37
C GLY A 224 -15.83 -11.92 -5.73
N LYS A 225 -15.50 -12.44 -6.91
CA LYS A 225 -14.12 -12.38 -7.45
C LYS A 225 -13.72 -10.95 -7.83
N ALA A 226 -12.43 -10.70 -8.09
CA ALA A 226 -12.02 -9.42 -8.67
C ALA A 226 -12.71 -9.14 -10.00
N ALA A 227 -13.01 -7.87 -10.27
CA ALA A 227 -13.54 -7.45 -11.56
C ALA A 227 -12.56 -7.87 -12.68
N GLY A 228 -12.98 -8.78 -13.58
CA GLY A 228 -12.12 -9.34 -14.61
C GLY A 228 -11.51 -10.73 -14.30
N GLY A 229 -11.91 -11.41 -13.23
CA GLY A 229 -11.63 -12.85 -13.05
C GLY A 229 -10.47 -13.21 -12.11
N GLY A 230 -10.05 -12.31 -11.22
CA GLY A 230 -8.97 -12.54 -10.25
C GLY A 230 -9.41 -12.95 -8.84
N TRP A 231 -8.44 -12.97 -7.91
CA TRP A 231 -8.61 -13.32 -6.50
C TRP A 231 -9.39 -12.25 -5.71
N ALA A 232 -10.09 -12.67 -4.64
CA ALA A 232 -10.83 -11.75 -3.77
C ALA A 232 -9.89 -10.81 -2.98
N GLN A 233 -8.70 -11.28 -2.59
CA GLN A 233 -7.59 -10.46 -2.09
C GLN A 233 -6.43 -10.61 -3.08
N GLY A 234 -6.35 -9.70 -4.04
CA GLY A 234 -5.39 -9.82 -5.12
C GLY A 234 -4.41 -8.67 -5.17
N ALA A 235 -3.20 -8.92 -5.66
CA ALA A 235 -2.25 -7.89 -6.05
C ALA A 235 -1.35 -8.34 -7.20
N THR A 236 -0.82 -7.35 -7.93
CA THR A 236 0.38 -7.50 -8.77
C THR A 236 1.56 -6.91 -8.02
N ALA A 237 2.77 -7.46 -8.16
CA ALA A 237 3.95 -6.92 -7.50
C ALA A 237 4.24 -5.47 -7.92
N THR A 238 3.97 -5.11 -9.18
CA THR A 238 4.12 -3.74 -9.70
C THR A 238 3.21 -2.74 -8.97
N ALA A 239 1.93 -3.06 -8.77
CA ALA A 239 1.01 -2.17 -8.03
C ALA A 239 1.43 -1.96 -6.57
N VAL A 240 1.90 -3.03 -5.90
CA VAL A 240 2.40 -2.95 -4.50
C VAL A 240 3.67 -2.12 -4.44
N ALA A 241 4.62 -2.37 -5.34
CA ALA A 241 5.85 -1.58 -5.47
C ALA A 241 5.53 -0.10 -5.74
N GLY A 242 4.55 0.15 -6.62
CA GLY A 242 3.98 1.47 -6.93
C GLY A 242 3.55 2.23 -5.69
N LEU A 243 2.69 1.60 -4.89
CA LEU A 243 2.19 2.14 -3.64
C LEU A 243 3.33 2.43 -2.66
N LEU A 244 4.28 1.50 -2.48
CA LEU A 244 5.41 1.68 -1.56
C LEU A 244 6.36 2.82 -1.97
N ALA A 245 6.65 2.96 -3.26
CA ALA A 245 7.50 4.03 -3.76
C ALA A 245 6.84 5.41 -3.60
N LEU A 246 5.55 5.50 -3.91
CA LEU A 246 4.74 6.71 -3.65
C LEU A 246 4.66 7.03 -2.16
N LEU A 247 4.52 6.00 -1.32
CA LEU A 247 4.51 6.14 0.12
C LEU A 247 5.85 6.67 0.64
N ASP A 248 6.99 6.09 0.26
CA ASP A 248 8.32 6.52 0.75
C ASP A 248 8.65 7.95 0.32
N THR A 249 8.21 8.35 -0.87
CA THR A 249 8.51 9.66 -1.45
C THR A 249 7.51 10.75 -1.08
N ASN A 250 6.50 10.47 -0.24
CA ASN A 250 5.44 11.41 0.17
C ASN A 250 4.47 11.84 -0.95
N HIS A 251 4.31 11.03 -1.99
CA HIS A 251 3.44 11.33 -3.15
C HIS A 251 2.19 10.43 -3.23
N LEU A 252 1.95 9.54 -2.26
CA LEU A 252 0.82 8.60 -2.32
C LEU A 252 -0.54 9.28 -2.15
N VAL A 253 -0.69 10.08 -1.09
CA VAL A 253 -1.88 10.91 -0.83
C VAL A 253 -1.40 12.34 -0.59
N ASP A 254 -0.66 12.53 0.50
CA ASP A 254 0.13 13.72 0.84
C ASP A 254 1.22 13.34 1.86
N ALA A 255 2.04 14.31 2.28
CA ALA A 255 3.17 14.06 3.18
C ALA A 255 2.74 13.58 4.58
N ASP A 256 1.68 14.16 5.13
CA ASP A 256 1.18 13.82 6.47
C ASP A 256 0.57 12.41 6.47
N ALA A 257 -0.32 12.13 5.51
CA ALA A 257 -0.88 10.81 5.31
C ALA A 257 0.20 9.75 5.10
N SER A 258 1.21 10.06 4.27
CA SER A 258 2.32 9.13 4.03
C SER A 258 3.12 8.85 5.30
N SER A 259 3.34 9.86 6.14
CA SER A 259 4.01 9.69 7.44
C SER A 259 3.23 8.75 8.36
N GLU A 260 1.92 8.98 8.51
CA GLU A 260 1.05 8.17 9.35
C GLU A 260 0.95 6.72 8.84
N MET A 261 0.83 6.52 7.53
CA MET A 261 0.78 5.19 6.91
C MET A 261 2.10 4.41 7.14
N ARG A 262 3.27 5.06 6.97
CA ARG A 262 4.56 4.43 7.28
C ARG A 262 4.67 4.05 8.74
N GLU A 263 4.17 4.89 9.65
CA GLU A 263 4.16 4.57 11.07
C GLU A 263 3.31 3.32 11.33
N MET A 264 2.11 3.21 10.74
CA MET A 264 1.26 2.03 10.90
C MET A 264 1.90 0.75 10.35
N MET A 265 2.71 0.88 9.30
CA MET A 265 3.43 -0.21 8.66
C MET A 265 4.79 -0.54 9.31
N SER A 266 5.20 0.16 10.37
CA SER A 266 6.56 0.06 10.95
C SER A 266 6.80 -1.14 11.88
N PHE A 267 6.02 -2.21 11.75
CA PHE A 267 6.17 -3.46 12.51
C PHE A 267 6.16 -3.29 14.05
N LYS A 268 5.46 -2.27 14.56
CA LYS A 268 5.28 -2.05 16.02
C LYS A 268 4.28 -3.02 16.67
N GLY A 269 3.54 -3.78 15.86
CA GLY A 269 2.52 -4.74 16.29
C GLY A 269 3.04 -6.17 16.43
N HIS A 270 2.13 -7.14 16.35
CA HIS A 270 2.44 -8.56 16.56
C HIS A 270 3.23 -9.22 15.43
N TYR A 271 3.09 -8.75 14.18
CA TYR A 271 3.70 -9.41 13.05
C TYR A 271 4.94 -8.65 12.56
N GLY A 272 6.03 -9.41 12.35
CA GLY A 272 7.24 -8.93 11.69
C GLY A 272 7.26 -9.30 10.21
N SER A 273 8.10 -8.60 9.44
CA SER A 273 8.38 -8.95 8.05
C SER A 273 9.44 -10.05 7.94
N TRP A 274 9.26 -10.97 7.00
CA TRP A 274 10.27 -11.96 6.65
C TRP A 274 11.52 -11.29 6.08
N PHE A 275 11.37 -10.24 5.25
CA PHE A 275 12.50 -9.45 4.77
C PHE A 275 13.35 -8.92 5.93
N VAL A 276 12.72 -8.23 6.87
CA VAL A 276 13.40 -7.62 8.02
C VAL A 276 14.07 -8.69 8.87
N GLY A 277 13.35 -9.76 9.21
CA GLY A 277 13.86 -10.85 10.04
C GLY A 277 15.04 -11.58 9.40
N ARG A 278 14.96 -11.88 8.10
CA ARG A 278 16.01 -12.61 7.38
C ARG A 278 17.28 -11.78 7.21
N LEU A 279 17.14 -10.49 6.91
CA LEU A 279 18.27 -9.56 6.82
C LEU A 279 18.94 -9.36 8.18
N ALA A 280 18.17 -9.19 9.25
CA ALA A 280 18.73 -9.09 10.61
C ALA A 280 19.55 -10.32 10.99
N LYS A 281 19.03 -11.53 10.73
CA LYS A 281 19.77 -12.80 10.94
C LYS A 281 21.06 -12.90 10.10
N ALA A 282 21.12 -12.21 8.96
CA ALA A 282 22.31 -12.14 8.12
C ALA A 282 23.34 -11.07 8.55
N GLY A 283 23.08 -10.33 9.64
CA GLY A 283 23.89 -9.16 10.00
C GLY A 283 23.68 -7.96 9.07
N ARG A 284 22.55 -7.92 8.33
CA ARG A 284 22.19 -6.87 7.36
C ARG A 284 20.91 -6.12 7.76
N GLY A 285 20.64 -6.06 9.06
CA GLY A 285 19.39 -5.48 9.59
C GLY A 285 19.15 -4.04 9.11
N PRO A 286 17.90 -3.67 8.81
CA PRO A 286 17.57 -2.31 8.38
C PRO A 286 17.66 -1.28 9.52
N SER A 287 18.11 -0.06 9.20
CA SER A 287 18.00 1.11 10.08
C SER A 287 16.60 1.72 10.06
N ARG A 288 15.89 1.57 8.94
CA ARG A 288 14.46 1.91 8.81
C ARG A 288 13.77 0.84 7.99
N SER A 289 12.60 0.39 8.45
CA SER A 289 11.76 -0.48 7.65
C SER A 289 10.28 -0.30 7.96
N TYR A 290 9.45 -0.52 6.96
CA TYR A 290 8.01 -0.60 7.10
C TYR A 290 7.45 -1.41 5.93
N GLY A 291 6.36 -2.12 6.16
CA GLY A 291 5.84 -3.08 5.19
C GLY A 291 4.59 -3.80 5.68
N LYS A 292 4.21 -4.85 4.96
CA LYS A 292 3.08 -5.70 5.36
C LYS A 292 3.23 -7.09 4.75
N ILE A 293 3.01 -8.10 5.60
CA ILE A 293 2.95 -9.50 5.20
C ILE A 293 1.52 -9.94 4.82
N GLY A 294 1.43 -10.97 3.99
CA GLY A 294 0.28 -11.82 3.75
C GLY A 294 0.64 -13.28 4.01
N LEU A 295 -0.24 -14.01 4.70
CA LEU A 295 -0.06 -15.42 4.99
C LEU A 295 -1.40 -16.13 4.88
N ASP A 296 -1.56 -16.95 3.84
CA ASP A 296 -2.64 -17.93 3.69
C ASP A 296 -2.32 -18.82 2.48
N GLY A 297 -1.76 -20.01 2.72
CA GLY A 297 -1.26 -20.93 1.68
C GLY A 297 0.06 -20.48 1.01
N THR A 298 0.26 -19.18 0.80
CA THR A 298 1.52 -18.56 0.36
C THR A 298 2.07 -17.60 1.40
N LEU A 299 3.37 -17.31 1.30
CA LEU A 299 4.05 -16.28 2.08
C LEU A 299 4.31 -15.07 1.18
N ASP A 300 3.60 -13.98 1.45
CA ASP A 300 3.67 -12.73 0.69
C ASP A 300 4.27 -11.63 1.56
N ASP A 301 5.26 -10.89 1.07
CA ASP A 301 5.86 -9.79 1.82
C ASP A 301 6.17 -8.61 0.92
N CYS A 302 5.96 -7.41 1.46
CA CYS A 302 6.37 -6.17 0.84
C CYS A 302 6.94 -5.23 1.90
N VAL A 303 8.07 -4.60 1.59
CA VAL A 303 8.80 -3.78 2.54
C VAL A 303 9.53 -2.64 1.84
N VAL A 304 9.62 -1.49 2.50
CA VAL A 304 10.66 -0.50 2.23
C VAL A 304 11.78 -0.70 3.26
N ILE A 305 13.01 -0.81 2.77
CA ILE A 305 14.22 -1.00 3.57
C ILE A 305 15.14 0.21 3.38
N GLU A 306 15.67 0.71 4.48
CA GLU A 306 16.89 1.52 4.51
C GLU A 306 17.93 0.79 5.35
N ARG A 307 19.14 0.61 4.82
CA ARG A 307 20.25 -0.01 5.58
C ARG A 307 21.61 0.42 5.06
N SER A 308 22.62 0.31 5.90
CA SER A 308 24.01 0.46 5.48
C SER A 308 24.55 -0.80 4.80
N ALA A 309 25.39 -0.64 3.79
CA ALA A 309 26.09 -1.70 3.08
C ALA A 309 27.52 -1.27 2.73
N ASN A 310 28.47 -2.21 2.78
CA ASN A 310 29.82 -1.99 2.26
C ASN A 310 29.81 -2.19 0.75
N ILE A 311 30.11 -1.14 -0.01
CA ILE A 311 30.24 -1.14 -1.47
C ILE A 311 31.70 -0.88 -1.81
N GLY A 312 32.48 -1.97 -1.91
CA GLY A 312 33.94 -1.90 -1.88
C GLY A 312 34.41 -1.44 -0.51
N GLU A 313 35.29 -0.45 -0.47
CA GLU A 313 35.82 0.14 0.78
C GLU A 313 34.90 1.21 1.40
N GLN A 314 33.79 1.57 0.74
CA GLN A 314 32.89 2.62 1.21
C GLN A 314 31.62 2.06 1.82
N MET A 315 31.23 2.57 2.98
CA MET A 315 29.90 2.37 3.53
C MET A 315 28.90 3.29 2.79
N LYS A 316 27.81 2.71 2.29
CA LYS A 316 26.71 3.42 1.60
C LYS A 316 25.38 3.08 2.23
N THR A 317 24.44 4.02 2.18
CA THR A 317 23.05 3.76 2.54
C THR A 317 22.33 3.25 1.30
N LEU A 318 21.74 2.06 1.38
CA LEU A 318 20.81 1.54 0.39
C LEU A 318 19.39 1.83 0.86
N ARG A 319 18.54 2.35 -0.04
CA ARG A 319 17.11 2.49 0.20
C ARG A 319 16.34 1.86 -0.96
N TYR A 320 15.44 0.93 -0.67
CA TYR A 320 14.70 0.23 -1.72
C TYR A 320 13.35 -0.29 -1.23
N ALA A 321 12.39 -0.42 -2.15
CA ALA A 321 11.19 -1.21 -1.92
C ALA A 321 11.36 -2.60 -2.55
N ALA A 322 11.02 -3.65 -1.81
CA ALA A 322 11.07 -5.03 -2.27
C ALA A 322 9.72 -5.70 -2.05
N VAL A 323 9.27 -6.44 -3.07
CA VAL A 323 8.00 -7.16 -3.06
C VAL A 323 8.25 -8.59 -3.53
N GLY A 324 7.78 -9.56 -2.74
CA GLY A 324 7.76 -10.97 -3.11
C GLY A 324 6.39 -11.56 -2.82
N LEU A 325 5.69 -12.01 -3.87
CA LEU A 325 4.35 -12.55 -3.80
C LEU A 325 4.33 -14.01 -4.24
N GLY A 326 3.53 -14.84 -3.57
CA GLY A 326 3.29 -16.23 -3.92
C GLY A 326 4.43 -17.18 -3.56
N ALA A 327 5.21 -16.89 -2.51
CA ALA A 327 6.25 -17.82 -2.08
C ALA A 327 5.60 -19.09 -1.51
N SER A 328 6.03 -20.27 -1.97
CA SER A 328 5.47 -21.56 -1.56
C SER A 328 6.01 -22.08 -0.23
N SER A 329 7.09 -21.50 0.28
CA SER A 329 7.69 -21.89 1.56
C SER A 329 8.50 -20.75 2.18
N GLN A 330 8.86 -20.90 3.47
CA GLN A 330 9.71 -19.96 4.16
C GLN A 330 11.12 -19.91 3.56
N GLU A 331 11.67 -21.05 3.15
CA GLU A 331 12.99 -21.12 2.50
C GLU A 331 12.98 -20.35 1.18
N ALA A 332 11.88 -20.43 0.41
CA ALA A 332 11.75 -19.71 -0.85
C ALA A 332 11.73 -18.19 -0.62
N VAL A 333 10.92 -17.67 0.30
CA VAL A 333 10.89 -16.23 0.58
C VAL A 333 12.21 -15.75 1.18
N GLU A 334 12.81 -16.49 2.12
CA GLU A 334 14.10 -16.14 2.71
C GLU A 334 15.25 -16.13 1.70
N ALA A 335 15.26 -17.06 0.74
CA ALA A 335 16.23 -17.07 -0.35
C ALA A 335 16.01 -15.88 -1.31
N LEU A 336 14.75 -15.55 -1.63
CA LEU A 336 14.40 -14.38 -2.44
C LEU A 336 14.92 -13.09 -1.79
N ILE A 337 14.68 -12.92 -0.49
CA ILE A 337 15.11 -11.75 0.27
C ILE A 337 16.61 -11.51 0.12
N MET A 338 17.42 -12.55 0.29
CA MET A 338 18.87 -12.42 0.13
C MET A 338 19.26 -12.06 -1.31
N LYS A 339 18.60 -12.64 -2.31
CA LYS A 339 18.88 -12.34 -3.73
C LYS A 339 18.51 -10.91 -4.12
N LEU A 340 17.40 -10.38 -3.63
CA LEU A 340 16.99 -9.00 -3.88
C LEU A 340 17.95 -8.02 -3.21
N ASP A 341 18.34 -8.30 -1.96
CA ASP A 341 19.30 -7.49 -1.23
C ASP A 341 20.70 -7.49 -1.86
N ASP A 342 21.19 -8.66 -2.30
CA ASP A 342 22.44 -8.78 -3.05
C ASP A 342 22.35 -8.00 -4.39
N SER A 343 21.20 -8.04 -5.08
CA SER A 343 20.99 -7.29 -6.32
C SER A 343 21.15 -5.78 -6.11
N MET A 344 20.65 -5.24 -5.00
CA MET A 344 20.81 -3.82 -4.65
C MET A 344 22.27 -3.45 -4.36
N VAL A 345 23.03 -4.35 -3.71
CA VAL A 345 24.46 -4.16 -3.45
C VAL A 345 25.26 -4.14 -4.76
N GLU A 346 24.99 -5.09 -5.64
CA GLU A 346 25.71 -5.22 -6.91
C GLU A 346 25.36 -4.11 -7.90
N ASP A 347 24.10 -3.66 -7.91
CA ASP A 347 23.65 -2.50 -8.69
C ASP A 347 24.34 -1.20 -8.24
N GLU A 348 24.43 -0.95 -6.92
CA GLU A 348 25.16 0.21 -6.41
C GLU A 348 26.69 0.11 -6.65
N ARG A 349 27.26 -1.11 -6.68
CA ARG A 349 28.67 -1.32 -7.04
C ARG A 349 28.93 -0.92 -8.50
N MET A 350 28.05 -1.32 -9.42
CA MET A 350 28.19 -0.99 -10.84
C MET A 350 28.01 0.50 -11.12
N ALA A 351 27.15 1.19 -10.36
CA ALA A 351 26.95 2.63 -10.51
C ALA A 351 28.22 3.48 -10.26
N LYS A 352 29.25 2.94 -9.60
CA LYS A 352 30.57 3.59 -9.44
C LYS A 352 31.45 3.49 -10.69
N PHE A 353 31.18 2.54 -11.59
CA PHE A 353 31.99 2.25 -12.79
C PHE A 353 31.36 2.76 -14.10
N GLY A 354 30.16 3.33 -14.07
CA GLY A 354 29.42 3.84 -15.24
C GLY A 354 27.92 3.99 -14.93
N SER A 355 27.20 4.86 -15.67
CA SER A 355 25.90 5.43 -15.26
C SER A 355 24.83 4.40 -14.85
N LYS A 356 24.25 4.56 -13.64
CA LYS A 356 23.11 3.78 -13.12
C LYS A 356 21.83 3.89 -13.98
N TYR A 357 21.76 4.87 -14.88
CA TYR A 357 20.66 5.10 -15.82
C TYR A 357 21.24 5.59 -17.15
N GLN A 358 21.42 4.72 -18.15
CA GLN A 358 21.61 5.20 -19.52
C GLN A 358 20.25 5.70 -20.02
N LEU A 359 20.13 6.99 -20.33
CA LEU A 359 18.97 7.50 -21.07
C LEU A 359 18.95 6.82 -22.46
N PRO A 360 17.77 6.46 -23.01
CA PRO A 360 17.67 6.00 -24.38
C PRO A 360 18.33 7.04 -25.29
N GLN A 361 19.38 6.65 -26.01
CA GLN A 361 19.89 7.49 -27.07
C GLN A 361 18.77 7.63 -28.10
N HIS A 362 18.20 8.83 -28.21
CA HIS A 362 17.37 9.17 -29.35
C HIS A 362 18.18 8.85 -30.61
N LYS A 363 17.74 7.84 -31.37
CA LYS A 363 18.22 7.63 -32.73
C LYS A 363 17.92 8.93 -33.49
N ARG A 364 18.98 9.56 -33.98
CA ARG A 364 18.92 10.78 -34.77
C ARG A 364 18.10 10.59 -36.04
#